data_AF-A0AAP6EK45-F1
#
_entry.id   AF-A0AAP6EK45-F1
#
_cell.length_a   1.000
_cell.length_b   1.000
_cell.length_c   1.000
_cell.angle_alpha   90.00
_cell.angle_beta   90.00
_cell.angle_gamma   90.00
#
_symmetry.space_group_name_H-M   'P 1'
#
loop_
_entity.id
_entity.type
_entity.pdbx_description
1 polymer ?
#
loop_
_entity_poly.entity_id
_entity_poly.type
_entity_poly.pdbx_seq_one_letter_code
_entity_poly.pdbx_strand_id
1 'polypeptide(L)'
;MTSPEPEPPHAPSSPQRLLALADLYTRLNDSLYAPTALRSTAAMMDSIRTAHRAVHATLRTADLLTDLPPPLSDVELDARTQLTQLGLLTSTAVRHLTTACDVLLAMLYNAEDGTKPVELADPTSVSEAAKHLRLAETLTALAPQAAVEQAQRVGEYIALRRAGPAAPPAVRLSPVQRAALHAIACGHIRIWTDLGKEYVSCRYPRPSLGTIRSLEARELVAHRLLPPRIPGAVPNRRLFLTAQGIAVLADGFGRPQRPRTTGPARPAPHRTDFFPTR
;
A
#
# COMPACT_ATOMS: atom_id res chain seq x y z
N MET A 1 -2.45 33.85 32.41
CA MET A 1 -1.71 33.13 31.37
C MET A 1 -2.64 32.07 30.81
N THR A 2 -3.34 32.38 29.73
CA THR A 2 -4.26 31.47 29.04
C THR A 2 -3.42 30.49 28.23
N SER A 3 -3.45 29.21 28.62
CA SER A 3 -2.88 28.13 27.81
C SER A 3 -3.55 28.14 26.43
N PRO A 4 -2.80 28.06 25.32
CA PRO A 4 -3.39 28.00 23.99
C PRO A 4 -4.26 26.75 23.90
N GLU A 5 -5.52 26.96 23.52
CA GLU A 5 -6.50 25.92 23.24
C GLU A 5 -5.95 25.01 22.12
N PRO A 6 -6.04 23.68 22.25
CA PRO A 6 -5.51 22.77 21.24
C PRO A 6 -6.25 22.96 19.91
N GLU A 7 -5.52 23.39 18.89
CA GLU A 7 -6.02 23.61 17.54
C GLU A 7 -6.69 22.31 17.02
N PRO A 8 -7.90 22.37 16.44
CA PRO A 8 -8.61 21.18 15.98
C PRO A 8 -7.80 20.45 14.90
N PRO A 9 -7.85 19.11 14.86
CA PRO A 9 -7.07 18.34 13.89
C PRO A 9 -7.45 18.75 12.47
N HIS A 10 -6.47 19.31 11.74
CA HIS A 10 -6.68 19.72 10.35
C HIS A 10 -7.15 18.54 9.51
N ALA A 11 -8.12 18.79 8.63
CA ALA A 11 -8.62 17.78 7.70
C ALA A 11 -7.46 17.21 6.85
N PRO A 12 -7.43 15.89 6.59
CA PRO A 12 -6.34 15.29 5.83
C PRO A 12 -6.28 15.87 4.42
N SER A 13 -5.06 16.15 3.94
CA SER A 13 -4.83 16.66 2.59
C SER A 13 -5.12 15.60 1.53
N SER A 14 -5.33 16.00 0.27
CA SER A 14 -5.62 15.05 -0.82
C SER A 14 -4.56 13.95 -0.97
N PRO A 15 -3.24 14.22 -0.92
CA PRO A 15 -2.23 13.16 -0.92
C PRO A 15 -2.33 12.23 0.29
N GLN A 16 -2.65 12.74 1.48
CA GLN A 16 -2.82 11.90 2.67
C GLN A 16 -4.02 10.96 2.54
N ARG A 17 -5.14 11.43 1.96
CA ARG A 17 -6.32 10.60 1.68
C ARG A 17 -5.98 9.47 0.69
N LEU A 18 -5.22 9.78 -0.36
CA LEU A 18 -4.77 8.79 -1.35
C LEU A 18 -3.81 7.76 -0.74
N LEU A 19 -2.90 8.17 0.14
CA LEU A 19 -2.06 7.23 0.90
C LEU A 19 -2.87 6.35 1.87
N ALA A 20 -3.90 6.91 2.51
CA ALA A 20 -4.81 6.12 3.34
C ALA A 20 -5.59 5.09 2.49
N LEU A 21 -5.97 5.47 1.27
CA LEU A 21 -6.58 4.56 0.31
C LEU A 21 -5.65 3.40 -0.08
N ALA A 22 -4.35 3.68 -0.23
CA ALA A 22 -3.35 2.65 -0.50
C ALA A 22 -3.22 1.62 0.66
N ASP A 23 -3.27 2.06 1.93
CA ASP A 23 -3.32 1.13 3.08
C ASP A 23 -4.61 0.29 3.06
N LEU A 24 -5.76 0.88 2.71
CA LEU A 24 -7.02 0.14 2.61
C LEU A 24 -6.96 -0.96 1.55
N TYR A 25 -6.42 -0.66 0.36
CA TYR A 25 -6.20 -1.68 -0.68
C TYR A 25 -5.15 -2.71 -0.28
N THR A 26 -4.11 -2.31 0.45
CA THR A 26 -3.12 -3.27 0.98
C THR A 26 -3.77 -4.26 1.94
N ARG A 27 -4.66 -3.78 2.83
CA ARG A 27 -5.44 -4.64 3.74
C ARG A 27 -6.37 -5.57 2.96
N LEU A 28 -7.05 -5.06 1.93
CA LEU A 28 -7.89 -5.89 1.07
C LEU A 28 -7.05 -7.01 0.45
N ASN A 29 -5.93 -6.67 -0.20
CA ASN A 29 -5.06 -7.65 -0.86
C ASN A 29 -4.47 -8.67 0.12
N ASP A 30 -4.08 -8.23 1.32
CA ASP A 30 -3.64 -9.14 2.39
C ASP A 30 -4.76 -10.06 2.84
N SER A 31 -5.99 -9.55 2.95
CA SER A 31 -7.16 -10.35 3.27
C SER A 31 -7.50 -11.34 2.17
N LEU A 32 -7.08 -11.13 0.91
CA LEU A 32 -7.28 -12.03 -0.24
C LEU A 32 -6.16 -13.09 -0.37
N TYR A 33 -5.03 -12.87 0.29
CA TYR A 33 -3.86 -13.71 0.17
C TYR A 33 -3.90 -15.05 0.94
N ALA A 34 -4.88 -15.24 1.84
CA ALA A 34 -5.05 -16.49 2.58
C ALA A 34 -5.58 -17.61 1.65
N PRO A 35 -5.08 -18.87 1.78
CA PRO A 35 -5.52 -19.99 0.96
C PRO A 35 -7.02 -20.25 1.11
N THR A 36 -7.70 -20.55 0.00
CA THR A 36 -9.16 -20.80 -0.03
C THR A 36 -9.58 -21.88 0.98
N ALA A 37 -8.82 -22.97 1.09
CA ALA A 37 -9.10 -24.07 2.01
C ALA A 37 -9.02 -23.70 3.51
N LEU A 38 -8.38 -22.58 3.83
CA LEU A 38 -8.22 -22.09 5.21
C LEU A 38 -9.16 -20.91 5.52
N ARG A 39 -10.00 -20.50 4.57
CA ARG A 39 -10.90 -19.37 4.77
C ARG A 39 -12.18 -19.83 5.45
N SER A 40 -12.46 -19.23 6.59
CA SER A 40 -13.82 -19.23 7.13
C SER A 40 -14.72 -18.30 6.31
N THR A 41 -16.02 -18.58 6.32
CA THR A 41 -17.06 -17.69 5.77
C THR A 41 -16.98 -16.31 6.40
N ALA A 42 -16.68 -16.23 7.71
CA ALA A 42 -16.45 -14.96 8.41
C ALA A 42 -15.29 -14.14 7.81
N ALA A 43 -14.17 -14.79 7.47
CA ALA A 43 -13.03 -14.12 6.82
C ALA A 43 -13.40 -13.62 5.41
N MET A 44 -14.24 -14.37 4.68
CA MET A 44 -14.71 -13.93 3.37
C MET A 44 -15.65 -12.72 3.45
N MET A 45 -16.57 -12.73 4.41
CA MET A 45 -17.45 -11.58 4.68
C MET A 45 -16.66 -10.34 5.08
N ASP A 46 -15.56 -10.49 5.83
CA ASP A 46 -14.67 -9.36 6.14
C ASP A 46 -13.94 -8.82 4.90
N SER A 47 -13.47 -9.70 4.01
CA SER A 47 -12.92 -9.29 2.70
C SER A 47 -13.96 -8.53 1.85
N ILE A 48 -15.22 -9.00 1.80
CA ILE A 48 -16.31 -8.32 1.08
C ILE A 48 -16.57 -6.92 1.68
N ARG A 49 -16.69 -6.81 3.01
CA ARG A 49 -16.88 -5.53 3.69
C ARG A 49 -15.71 -4.58 3.43
N THR A 50 -14.49 -5.08 3.46
CA THR A 50 -13.28 -4.30 3.18
C THR A 50 -13.26 -3.82 1.74
N ALA A 51 -13.65 -4.66 0.78
CA ALA A 51 -13.75 -4.30 -0.63
C ALA A 51 -14.84 -3.24 -0.88
N HIS A 52 -16.02 -3.35 -0.25
CA HIS A 52 -17.04 -2.31 -0.31
C HIS A 52 -16.54 -0.97 0.27
N ARG A 53 -15.88 -1.01 1.44
CA ARG A 53 -15.25 0.19 2.02
C ARG A 53 -14.23 0.81 1.07
N ALA A 54 -13.44 -0.01 0.37
CA ALA A 54 -12.49 0.46 -0.64
C ALA A 54 -13.20 1.15 -1.81
N VAL A 55 -14.29 0.57 -2.36
CA VAL A 55 -15.11 1.22 -3.40
C VAL A 55 -15.59 2.60 -2.93
N HIS A 56 -16.25 2.67 -1.78
CA HIS A 56 -16.79 3.94 -1.27
C HIS A 56 -15.70 4.97 -0.99
N ALA A 57 -14.58 4.55 -0.38
CA ALA A 57 -13.46 5.44 -0.12
C ALA A 57 -12.83 5.98 -1.41
N THR A 58 -12.69 5.13 -2.43
CA THR A 58 -12.14 5.52 -3.75
C THR A 58 -13.03 6.53 -4.43
N LEU A 59 -14.33 6.26 -4.54
CA LEU A 59 -15.28 7.17 -5.20
C LEU A 59 -15.40 8.50 -4.43
N ARG A 60 -15.50 8.45 -3.10
CA ARG A 60 -15.49 9.66 -2.27
C ARG A 60 -14.20 10.47 -2.44
N THR A 61 -13.05 9.81 -2.58
CA THR A 61 -11.79 10.51 -2.83
C THR A 61 -11.78 11.16 -4.21
N ALA A 62 -12.35 10.51 -5.22
CA ALA A 62 -12.52 11.08 -6.55
C ALA A 62 -13.43 12.32 -6.54
N ASP A 63 -14.55 12.28 -5.80
CA ASP A 63 -15.47 13.42 -5.64
C ASP A 63 -14.78 14.59 -4.92
N LEU A 64 -14.03 14.31 -3.85
CA LEU A 64 -13.33 15.35 -3.09
C LEU A 64 -12.20 16.02 -3.88
N LEU A 65 -11.70 15.42 -4.97
CA LEU A 65 -10.79 16.10 -5.89
C LEU A 65 -11.51 17.13 -6.78
N THR A 66 -12.85 17.05 -6.91
CA THR A 66 -13.66 18.01 -7.68
C THR A 66 -14.09 19.24 -6.90
N ASP A 67 -14.08 19.17 -5.56
CA ASP A 67 -14.40 20.31 -4.68
C ASP A 67 -13.30 21.40 -4.68
N LEU A 68 -12.22 21.21 -5.45
CA LEU A 68 -11.18 22.21 -5.64
C LEU A 68 -11.68 23.32 -6.58
N PRO A 69 -11.40 24.61 -6.25
CA PRO A 69 -11.95 25.73 -7.01
C PRO A 69 -11.46 25.69 -8.47
N PRO A 70 -12.38 25.87 -9.45
CA PRO A 70 -12.05 25.79 -10.86
C PRO A 70 -11.09 26.91 -11.31
N PRO A 71 -10.36 26.72 -12.43
CA PRO A 71 -10.38 25.53 -13.27
C PRO A 71 -9.60 24.36 -12.65
N LEU A 72 -10.16 23.14 -12.75
CA LEU A 72 -9.43 21.91 -12.45
C LEU A 72 -8.29 21.76 -13.46
N SER A 73 -7.13 21.31 -12.99
CA SER A 73 -6.02 20.96 -13.87
C SER A 73 -6.21 19.59 -14.53
N ASP A 74 -5.51 19.38 -15.64
CA ASP A 74 -5.42 18.08 -16.31
C ASP A 74 -4.96 16.96 -15.35
N VAL A 75 -4.10 17.29 -14.37
CA VAL A 75 -3.61 16.34 -13.35
C VAL A 75 -4.74 15.87 -12.43
N GLU A 76 -5.61 16.78 -12.00
CA GLU A 76 -6.75 16.45 -11.13
C GLU A 76 -7.83 15.66 -11.89
N LEU A 77 -8.05 15.98 -13.17
CA LEU A 77 -8.95 15.25 -14.05
C LEU A 77 -8.44 13.82 -14.35
N ASP A 78 -7.14 13.65 -14.62
CA ASP A 78 -6.51 12.33 -14.77
C ASP A 78 -6.63 11.53 -13.47
N ALA A 79 -6.28 12.13 -12.32
CA ALA A 79 -6.38 11.48 -11.02
C ALA A 79 -7.80 10.99 -10.71
N ARG A 80 -8.81 11.85 -10.95
CA ARG A 80 -10.22 11.48 -10.80
C ARG A 80 -10.61 10.33 -11.72
N THR A 81 -10.21 10.39 -12.99
CA THR A 81 -10.52 9.34 -13.97
C THR A 81 -9.95 7.99 -13.53
N GLN A 82 -8.70 7.97 -13.09
CA GLN A 82 -8.05 6.76 -12.61
C GLN A 82 -8.67 6.22 -11.33
N LEU A 83 -9.03 7.07 -10.37
CA LEU A 83 -9.77 6.64 -9.17
C LEU A 83 -11.15 6.08 -9.54
N THR A 84 -11.84 6.67 -10.50
CA THR A 84 -13.14 6.17 -10.96
C THR A 84 -13.00 4.77 -11.57
N GLN A 85 -12.00 4.57 -12.45
CA GLN A 85 -11.68 3.24 -12.99
C GLN A 85 -11.32 2.24 -11.89
N LEU A 86 -10.53 2.66 -10.90
CA LEU A 86 -10.16 1.82 -9.78
C LEU A 86 -11.38 1.40 -8.94
N GLY A 87 -12.31 2.32 -8.71
CA GLY A 87 -13.59 2.05 -8.04
C GLY A 87 -14.43 1.01 -8.78
N LEU A 88 -14.49 1.09 -10.12
CA LEU A 88 -15.20 0.13 -10.97
C LEU A 88 -14.55 -1.26 -10.96
N LEU A 89 -13.21 -1.34 -11.07
CA LEU A 89 -12.47 -2.60 -10.96
C LEU A 89 -12.69 -3.25 -9.59
N THR A 90 -12.65 -2.45 -8.52
CA THR A 90 -12.89 -2.93 -7.15
C THR A 90 -14.33 -3.40 -6.97
N SER A 91 -15.31 -2.72 -7.57
CA SER A 91 -16.72 -3.16 -7.55
C SER A 91 -16.92 -4.50 -8.28
N THR A 92 -16.15 -4.73 -9.35
CA THR A 92 -16.12 -6.03 -10.04
C THR A 92 -15.47 -7.10 -9.15
N ALA A 93 -14.41 -6.76 -8.42
CA ALA A 93 -13.80 -7.65 -7.43
C ALA A 93 -14.79 -8.04 -6.32
N VAL A 94 -15.58 -7.08 -5.80
CA VAL A 94 -16.65 -7.34 -4.82
C VAL A 94 -17.60 -8.43 -5.35
N ARG A 95 -18.07 -8.31 -6.59
CA ARG A 95 -18.96 -9.32 -7.20
C ARG A 95 -18.34 -10.72 -7.18
N HIS A 96 -17.06 -10.84 -7.54
CA HIS A 96 -16.37 -12.13 -7.48
C HIS A 96 -16.21 -12.64 -6.05
N LEU A 97 -15.96 -11.78 -5.08
CA LEU A 97 -15.89 -12.18 -3.66
C LEU A 97 -17.25 -12.69 -3.16
N THR A 98 -18.35 -12.04 -3.54
CA THR A 98 -19.70 -12.50 -3.22
C THR A 98 -19.97 -13.87 -3.84
N THR A 99 -19.68 -14.05 -5.14
CA THR A 99 -19.86 -15.35 -5.80
C THR A 99 -19.02 -16.45 -5.14
N ALA A 100 -17.77 -16.17 -4.76
CA ALA A 100 -16.95 -17.13 -4.02
C ALA A 100 -17.58 -17.51 -2.67
N CYS A 101 -18.18 -16.54 -1.98
CA CYS A 101 -18.85 -16.76 -0.69
C CYS A 101 -20.09 -17.62 -0.85
N ASP A 102 -20.92 -17.33 -1.86
CA ASP A 102 -22.14 -18.09 -2.16
C ASP A 102 -21.82 -19.55 -2.49
N VAL A 103 -20.79 -19.81 -3.29
CA VAL A 103 -20.32 -21.17 -3.61
C VAL A 103 -19.89 -21.91 -2.33
N LEU A 104 -19.10 -21.28 -1.48
CA LEU A 104 -18.64 -21.91 -0.23
C LEU A 104 -19.77 -22.13 0.78
N LEU A 105 -20.75 -21.22 0.85
CA LEU A 105 -21.93 -21.37 1.70
C LEU A 105 -22.82 -22.51 1.21
N ALA A 106 -23.06 -22.61 -0.10
CA ALA A 106 -23.82 -23.73 -0.68
C ALA A 106 -23.17 -25.08 -0.36
N MET A 107 -21.84 -25.16 -0.39
CA MET A 107 -21.12 -26.36 0.02
C MET A 107 -21.34 -26.74 1.49
N LEU A 108 -21.37 -25.74 2.39
CA LEU A 108 -21.61 -25.97 3.81
C LEU A 108 -23.04 -26.46 4.07
N TYR A 109 -24.04 -25.83 3.45
CA TYR A 109 -25.44 -26.25 3.58
C TYR A 109 -25.67 -27.68 3.05
N ASN A 110 -25.08 -28.02 1.90
CA ASN A 110 -25.19 -29.36 1.33
C ASN A 110 -24.48 -30.44 2.17
N ALA A 111 -23.55 -30.05 3.04
CA ALA A 111 -22.85 -30.98 3.94
C ALA A 111 -23.65 -31.27 5.23
N GLU A 112 -24.54 -30.36 5.65
CA GLU A 112 -25.39 -30.52 6.83
C GLU A 112 -26.58 -31.47 6.59
N ASP A 113 -27.01 -31.66 5.33
CA ASP A 113 -28.11 -32.55 4.92
C ASP A 113 -27.78 -34.07 5.01
N GLY A 114 -26.69 -34.44 5.69
CA GLY A 114 -26.43 -35.81 6.18
C GLY A 114 -26.23 -36.91 5.13
N THR A 115 -26.24 -36.58 3.83
CA THR A 115 -26.16 -37.58 2.75
C THR A 115 -24.74 -37.97 2.34
N LYS A 116 -23.71 -37.21 2.76
CA LYS A 116 -22.29 -37.59 2.62
C LYS A 116 -21.45 -37.03 3.78
N PRO A 117 -20.46 -37.78 4.29
CA PRO A 117 -19.51 -37.23 5.26
C PRO A 117 -18.76 -36.04 4.63
N VAL A 118 -18.48 -35.03 5.46
CA VAL A 118 -17.76 -33.76 5.18
C VAL A 118 -16.36 -33.97 4.55
N GLU A 119 -15.93 -35.21 4.34
CA GLU A 119 -14.54 -35.56 4.06
C GLU A 119 -14.02 -35.17 2.67
N LEU A 120 -14.84 -34.79 1.69
CA LEU A 120 -14.34 -34.07 0.52
C LEU A 120 -15.38 -33.07 0.04
N ALA A 121 -15.20 -31.81 0.44
CA ALA A 121 -15.66 -30.65 -0.33
C ALA A 121 -15.54 -30.95 -1.84
N ASP A 122 -16.62 -30.82 -2.61
CA ASP A 122 -16.60 -31.05 -4.06
C ASP A 122 -15.42 -30.26 -4.67
N PRO A 123 -14.40 -30.94 -5.22
CA PRO A 123 -13.20 -30.28 -5.72
C PRO A 123 -13.54 -29.24 -6.80
N THR A 124 -14.68 -29.43 -7.48
CA THR A 124 -15.21 -28.51 -8.49
C THR A 124 -15.62 -27.17 -7.86
N SER A 125 -16.46 -27.20 -6.82
CA SER A 125 -16.88 -25.99 -6.09
C SER A 125 -15.72 -25.27 -5.40
N VAL A 126 -14.77 -26.00 -4.79
CA VAL A 126 -13.55 -25.39 -4.21
C VAL A 126 -12.74 -24.66 -5.29
N SER A 127 -12.58 -25.30 -6.45
CA SER A 127 -11.85 -24.73 -7.60
C SER A 127 -12.55 -23.49 -8.14
N GLU A 128 -13.87 -23.49 -8.21
CA GLU A 128 -14.69 -22.36 -8.65
C GLU A 128 -14.57 -21.17 -7.68
N ALA A 129 -14.73 -21.40 -6.37
CA ALA A 129 -14.53 -20.36 -5.36
C ALA A 129 -13.10 -19.79 -5.42
N ALA A 130 -12.09 -20.65 -5.57
CA ALA A 130 -10.69 -20.23 -5.70
C ALA A 130 -10.44 -19.41 -6.98
N LYS A 131 -11.11 -19.73 -8.10
CA LYS A 131 -11.05 -18.94 -9.34
C LYS A 131 -11.57 -17.52 -9.10
N HIS A 132 -12.72 -17.38 -8.45
CA HIS A 132 -13.30 -16.08 -8.14
C HIS A 132 -12.42 -15.25 -7.18
N LEU A 133 -11.82 -15.86 -6.16
CA LEU A 133 -10.87 -15.19 -5.29
C LEU A 133 -9.64 -14.68 -6.06
N ARG A 134 -9.07 -15.49 -6.96
CA ARG A 134 -7.93 -15.08 -7.81
C ARG A 134 -8.29 -13.92 -8.74
N LEU A 135 -9.50 -13.89 -9.29
CA LEU A 135 -9.97 -12.78 -10.11
C LEU A 135 -10.09 -11.49 -9.28
N ALA A 136 -10.67 -11.57 -8.08
CA ALA A 136 -10.74 -10.42 -7.18
C ALA A 136 -9.34 -9.90 -6.78
N GLU A 137 -8.41 -10.80 -6.48
CA GLU A 137 -7.00 -10.45 -6.21
C GLU A 137 -6.38 -9.76 -7.43
N THR A 138 -6.54 -10.31 -8.62
CA THR A 138 -5.96 -9.75 -9.86
C THR A 138 -6.48 -8.34 -10.14
N LEU A 139 -7.79 -8.12 -9.97
CA LEU A 139 -8.43 -6.82 -10.20
C LEU A 139 -7.97 -5.74 -9.21
N THR A 140 -7.50 -6.14 -8.02
CA THR A 140 -7.12 -5.22 -6.93
C THR A 140 -5.62 -5.20 -6.64
N ALA A 141 -4.83 -6.05 -7.30
CA ALA A 141 -3.40 -6.22 -7.03
C ALA A 141 -2.59 -4.93 -7.17
N LEU A 142 -2.89 -4.10 -8.17
CA LEU A 142 -2.17 -2.85 -8.46
C LEU A 142 -2.79 -1.62 -7.79
N ALA A 143 -3.91 -1.78 -7.09
CA ALA A 143 -4.64 -0.67 -6.47
C ALA A 143 -3.81 0.14 -5.47
N PRO A 144 -3.00 -0.47 -4.57
CA PRO A 144 -2.15 0.30 -3.66
C PRO A 144 -1.13 1.16 -4.40
N GLN A 145 -0.49 0.60 -5.44
CA GLN A 145 0.50 1.32 -6.24
C GLN A 145 -0.14 2.50 -6.97
N ALA A 146 -1.27 2.28 -7.65
CA ALA A 146 -1.99 3.34 -8.35
C ALA A 146 -2.38 4.48 -7.40
N ALA A 147 -2.87 4.16 -6.20
CA ALA A 147 -3.21 5.17 -5.20
C ALA A 147 -1.99 5.99 -4.72
N VAL A 148 -0.83 5.36 -4.53
CA VAL A 148 0.42 6.06 -4.16
C VAL A 148 0.93 6.94 -5.30
N GLU A 149 0.90 6.46 -6.55
CA GLU A 149 1.30 7.23 -7.72
C GLU A 149 0.42 8.47 -7.89
N GLN A 150 -0.89 8.34 -7.67
CA GLN A 150 -1.82 9.47 -7.66
C GLN A 150 -1.55 10.42 -6.50
N ALA A 151 -1.25 9.91 -5.30
CA ALA A 151 -0.85 10.75 -4.16
C ALA A 151 0.38 11.60 -4.49
N GLN A 152 1.35 11.00 -5.18
CA GLN A 152 2.57 11.69 -5.61
C GLN A 152 2.28 12.78 -6.65
N ARG A 153 1.56 12.46 -7.74
CA ARG A 153 1.21 13.43 -8.79
C ARG A 153 0.44 14.63 -8.25
N VAL A 154 -0.58 14.36 -7.43
CA VAL A 154 -1.40 15.41 -6.81
C VAL A 154 -0.56 16.25 -5.84
N GLY A 155 0.31 15.60 -5.04
CA GLY A 155 1.22 16.31 -4.14
C GLY A 155 2.17 17.25 -4.89
N GLU A 156 2.79 16.76 -5.96
CA GLU A 156 3.72 17.53 -6.80
C GLU A 156 3.02 18.73 -7.43
N TYR A 157 1.80 18.52 -7.95
CA TYR A 157 0.98 19.59 -8.49
C TYR A 157 0.62 20.66 -7.44
N ILE A 158 0.19 20.24 -6.24
CA ILE A 158 -0.11 21.17 -5.13
C ILE A 158 1.15 21.96 -4.75
N ALA A 159 2.31 21.31 -4.72
CA ALA A 159 3.58 21.97 -4.39
C ALA A 159 3.97 23.02 -5.44
N LEU A 160 3.78 22.72 -6.73
CA LEU A 160 4.05 23.65 -7.83
C LEU A 160 3.15 24.90 -7.78
N ARG A 161 1.89 24.76 -7.32
CA ARG A 161 0.95 25.89 -7.20
C ARG A 161 1.17 26.76 -5.96
N ARG A 162 1.94 26.31 -4.97
CA ARG A 162 2.23 27.15 -3.79
C ARG A 162 3.16 28.28 -4.21
N ALA A 163 2.66 29.52 -4.13
CA ALA A 163 3.37 30.74 -4.51
C ALA A 163 4.47 31.18 -3.51
N GLY A 164 5.14 30.24 -2.82
CA GLY A 164 6.13 30.57 -1.81
C GLY A 164 7.07 29.43 -1.44
N PRO A 165 8.19 29.73 -0.76
CA PRO A 165 9.14 28.73 -0.31
C PRO A 165 8.44 27.75 0.64
N ALA A 166 8.47 26.46 0.30
CA ALA A 166 7.92 25.43 1.16
C ALA A 166 8.63 25.44 2.52
N ALA A 167 7.86 25.43 3.61
CA ALA A 167 8.40 25.31 4.96
C ALA A 167 9.34 24.09 5.06
N PRO A 168 10.44 24.19 5.82
CA PRO A 168 11.34 23.06 6.03
C PRO A 168 10.54 21.87 6.59
N PRO A 169 10.87 20.64 6.17
CA PRO A 169 10.11 19.48 6.63
C PRO A 169 10.40 19.29 8.12
N ALA A 170 9.36 19.06 8.92
CA ALA A 170 9.51 18.72 10.33
C ALA A 170 10.41 17.48 10.51
N VAL A 171 10.35 16.57 9.54
CA VAL A 171 11.06 15.29 9.56
C VAL A 171 11.95 15.19 8.31
N ARG A 172 13.26 15.27 8.49
CA ARG A 172 14.22 15.02 7.38
C ARG A 172 14.36 13.52 7.15
N LEU A 173 14.08 13.08 5.93
CA LEU A 173 14.23 11.70 5.48
C LEU A 173 15.39 11.57 4.50
N SER A 174 16.21 10.53 4.66
CA SER A 174 17.16 10.15 3.61
C SER A 174 16.43 9.61 2.37
N PRO A 175 17.06 9.61 1.17
CA PRO A 175 16.45 9.02 -0.01
C PRO A 175 16.04 7.56 0.17
N VAL A 176 16.85 6.78 0.91
CA VAL A 176 16.57 5.38 1.23
C VAL A 176 15.36 5.23 2.16
N GLN A 177 15.23 6.09 3.17
CA GLN A 177 14.06 6.11 4.06
C GLN A 177 12.79 6.49 3.30
N ARG A 178 12.86 7.46 2.39
CA ARG A 178 11.71 7.85 1.56
C ARG A 178 11.29 6.73 0.62
N ALA A 179 12.24 6.08 -0.07
CA ALA A 179 11.96 4.93 -0.91
C ALA A 179 11.33 3.78 -0.11
N ALA A 180 11.79 3.56 1.13
CA ALA A 180 11.20 2.57 2.02
C ALA A 180 9.75 2.93 2.40
N LEU A 181 9.46 4.18 2.79
CA LEU A 181 8.08 4.61 3.08
C LEU A 181 7.17 4.46 1.85
N HIS A 182 7.67 4.79 0.66
CA HIS A 182 6.93 4.59 -0.59
C HIS A 182 6.62 3.10 -0.82
N ALA A 183 7.62 2.23 -0.69
CA ALA A 183 7.41 0.78 -0.83
C ALA A 183 6.45 0.21 0.24
N ILE A 184 6.45 0.77 1.45
CA ILE A 184 5.49 0.41 2.51
C ILE A 184 4.08 0.86 2.13
N ALA A 185 3.92 2.09 1.61
CA ALA A 185 2.65 2.62 1.15
C ALA A 185 2.04 1.77 0.02
N CYS A 186 2.87 1.26 -0.90
CA CYS A 186 2.45 0.33 -1.94
C CYS A 186 2.14 -1.08 -1.42
N GLY A 187 2.32 -1.37 -0.12
CA GLY A 187 2.11 -2.70 0.44
C GLY A 187 3.15 -3.73 -0.01
N HIS A 188 4.35 -3.30 -0.43
CA HIS A 188 5.38 -4.21 -0.95
C HIS A 188 6.22 -4.88 0.12
N ILE A 189 6.23 -4.35 1.35
CA ILE A 189 7.11 -4.85 2.41
C ILE A 189 6.38 -5.83 3.32
N ARG A 190 6.94 -7.03 3.46
CA ARG A 190 6.57 -8.04 4.48
C ARG A 190 7.80 -8.40 5.30
N ILE A 191 7.60 -8.65 6.59
CA ILE A 191 8.61 -9.20 7.48
C ILE A 191 8.15 -10.59 7.91
N TRP A 192 9.02 -11.58 7.84
CA TRP A 192 8.78 -12.90 8.45
C TRP A 192 9.95 -13.27 9.33
N THR A 193 9.69 -14.20 10.23
CA THR A 193 10.70 -14.77 11.11
C THR A 193 10.88 -16.23 10.72
N ASP A 194 12.13 -16.62 10.47
CA ASP A 194 12.51 -18.00 10.20
C ASP A 194 13.76 -18.35 11.03
N LEU A 195 13.70 -19.45 11.76
CA LEU A 195 14.73 -19.90 12.72
C LEU A 195 15.21 -18.78 13.68
N GLY A 196 14.27 -17.97 14.18
CA GLY A 196 14.55 -16.86 15.09
C GLY A 196 15.19 -15.61 14.44
N LYS A 197 15.36 -15.61 13.11
CA LYS A 197 15.90 -14.47 12.34
C LYS A 197 14.79 -13.78 11.56
N GLU A 198 14.81 -12.45 11.56
CA GLU A 198 13.86 -11.66 10.78
C GLU A 198 14.38 -11.38 9.36
N TYR A 199 13.49 -11.53 8.39
CA TYR A 199 13.77 -11.32 6.97
C TYR A 199 12.72 -10.37 6.37
N VAL A 200 13.18 -9.51 5.45
CA VAL A 200 12.34 -8.54 4.74
C VAL A 200 12.10 -9.03 3.30
N SER A 201 10.85 -9.12 2.84
CA SER A 201 10.52 -9.36 1.42
C SER A 201 10.06 -8.04 0.87
N CYS A 202 10.64 -7.66 -0.26
CA CYS A 202 10.27 -6.50 -1.03
C CYS A 202 10.53 -6.81 -2.50
N ARG A 203 9.65 -6.34 -3.39
CA ARG A 203 9.80 -6.49 -4.85
C ARG A 203 10.86 -5.55 -5.48
N TYR A 204 11.74 -4.94 -4.66
CA TYR A 204 12.81 -3.98 -5.00
C TYR A 204 12.42 -2.49 -4.93
N PRO A 205 13.33 -1.57 -4.51
CA PRO A 205 14.59 -1.83 -3.81
C PRO A 205 14.33 -2.34 -2.39
N ARG A 206 15.16 -3.29 -1.92
CA ARG A 206 14.97 -3.92 -0.60
C ARG A 206 15.58 -3.02 0.48
N PRO A 207 14.78 -2.38 1.36
CA PRO A 207 15.36 -1.61 2.45
C PRO A 207 16.04 -2.54 3.45
N SER A 208 17.12 -2.06 4.05
CA SER A 208 17.78 -2.78 5.13
C SER A 208 16.88 -2.83 6.36
N LEU A 209 17.02 -3.88 7.19
CA LEU A 209 16.30 -3.99 8.45
C LEU A 209 16.58 -2.78 9.35
N GLY A 210 17.82 -2.26 9.37
CA GLY A 210 18.18 -1.04 10.08
C GLY A 210 17.42 0.21 9.59
N THR A 211 17.11 0.30 8.28
CA THR A 211 16.25 1.37 7.76
C THR A 211 14.83 1.25 8.30
N ILE A 212 14.27 0.03 8.32
CA ILE A 212 12.93 -0.23 8.86
C ILE A 212 12.90 0.11 10.36
N ARG A 213 13.86 -0.38 11.15
CA ARG A 213 13.95 -0.07 12.59
C ARG A 213 14.08 1.44 12.85
N SER A 214 14.83 2.15 12.01
CA SER A 214 14.92 3.61 12.08
C SER A 214 13.60 4.32 11.78
N LEU A 215 12.76 3.77 10.90
CA LEU A 215 11.42 4.32 10.61
C LEU A 215 10.43 3.98 11.74
N GLU A 216 10.50 2.78 12.32
CA GLU A 216 9.69 2.36 13.48
C GLU A 216 10.01 3.20 14.71
N ALA A 217 11.30 3.43 15.00
CA ALA A 217 11.75 4.27 16.12
C ALA A 217 11.31 5.74 15.99
N ARG A 218 10.93 6.18 14.78
CA ARG A 218 10.36 7.51 14.51
C ARG A 218 8.84 7.48 14.42
N GLU A 219 8.22 6.35 14.73
CA GLU A 219 6.77 6.13 14.70
C GLU A 219 6.15 6.42 13.32
N LEU A 220 6.93 6.34 12.25
CA LEU A 220 6.44 6.56 10.89
C LEU A 220 5.79 5.32 10.29
N VAL A 221 6.15 4.15 10.82
CA VAL A 221 5.65 2.86 10.36
C VAL A 221 5.31 1.99 11.55
N ALA A 222 4.31 1.15 11.38
CA ALA A 222 3.91 0.14 12.34
C ALA A 222 3.73 -1.20 11.62
N HIS A 223 3.58 -2.28 12.40
CA HIS A 223 3.36 -3.62 11.87
C HIS A 223 1.98 -4.16 12.25
N ARG A 224 1.41 -4.98 11.37
CA ARG A 224 0.25 -5.81 11.68
C ARG A 224 0.55 -7.26 11.36
N LEU A 225 -0.08 -8.16 12.10
CA LEU A 225 -0.01 -9.59 11.83
C LEU A 225 -0.83 -9.91 10.58
N LEU A 226 -0.28 -10.80 9.76
CA LEU A 226 -0.96 -11.41 8.63
C LEU A 226 -1.40 -12.82 9.01
N PRO A 227 -2.55 -13.29 8.49
CA PRO A 227 -2.93 -14.68 8.63
C PRO A 227 -1.81 -15.61 8.10
N PRO A 228 -1.48 -16.68 8.83
CA PRO A 228 -0.49 -17.65 8.34
C PRO A 228 -1.02 -18.34 7.09
N ARG A 229 -0.14 -18.60 6.11
CA ARG A 229 -0.52 -19.31 4.88
C ARG A 229 -0.67 -20.82 5.06
N ILE A 230 -0.03 -21.35 6.08
CA ILE A 230 -0.01 -22.78 6.37
C ILE A 230 -0.41 -22.90 7.85
N PRO A 231 -1.33 -23.80 8.21
CA PRO A 231 -1.67 -24.04 9.60
C PRO A 231 -0.42 -24.33 10.43
N GLY A 232 -0.27 -23.66 11.57
CA GLY A 232 0.90 -23.80 12.46
C GLY A 232 2.14 -22.99 12.07
N ALA A 233 2.15 -22.29 10.94
CA ALA A 233 3.26 -21.41 10.58
C ALA A 233 3.28 -20.12 11.43
N VAL A 234 4.48 -19.58 11.66
CA VAL A 234 4.66 -18.28 12.32
C VAL A 234 3.99 -17.18 11.47
N PRO A 235 3.16 -16.31 12.06
CA PRO A 235 2.47 -15.27 11.31
C PRO A 235 3.47 -14.26 10.74
N ASN A 236 3.30 -13.93 9.47
CA ASN A 236 4.05 -12.85 8.84
C ASN A 236 3.58 -11.50 9.37
N ARG A 237 4.42 -10.48 9.26
CA ARG A 237 4.10 -9.10 9.57
C ARG A 237 4.06 -8.26 8.30
N ARG A 238 3.07 -7.39 8.21
CA ARG A 238 2.95 -6.35 7.19
C ARG A 238 3.31 -5.01 7.81
N LEU A 239 4.24 -4.28 7.19
CA LEU A 239 4.45 -2.88 7.53
C LEU A 239 3.37 -2.01 6.90
N PHE A 240 2.92 -0.99 7.62
CA PHE A 240 2.02 0.05 7.13
C PHE A 240 2.45 1.42 7.68
N LEU A 241 2.04 2.49 7.00
CA LEU A 241 2.31 3.85 7.44
C LEU A 241 1.40 4.25 8.60
N THR A 242 1.95 4.87 9.63
CA THR A 242 1.14 5.54 10.66
C THR A 242 0.54 6.84 10.09
N ALA A 243 -0.36 7.50 10.84
CA ALA A 243 -0.86 8.83 10.45
C ALA A 243 0.29 9.83 10.26
N GLN A 244 1.29 9.79 11.13
CA GLN A 244 2.50 10.61 11.00
C GLN A 244 3.33 10.21 9.77
N GLY A 245 3.50 8.91 9.50
CA GLY A 245 4.17 8.41 8.30
C GLY A 245 3.50 8.87 7.00
N ILE A 246 2.16 8.84 6.96
CA ILE A 246 1.34 9.35 5.85
C ILE A 246 1.59 10.84 5.66
N ALA A 247 1.51 11.64 6.72
CA ALA A 247 1.75 13.08 6.65
C ALA A 247 3.16 13.41 6.16
N VAL A 248 4.18 12.75 6.72
CA VAL A 248 5.59 12.96 6.34
C VAL A 248 5.87 12.54 4.89
N LEU A 249 5.27 11.44 4.43
CA LEU A 249 5.43 11.01 3.03
C LEU A 249 4.73 11.98 2.08
N ALA A 250 3.50 12.37 2.38
CA ALA A 250 2.72 13.34 1.61
C ALA A 250 3.44 14.68 1.47
N ASP A 251 3.99 15.20 2.56
CA ASP A 251 4.78 16.45 2.57
C ASP A 251 6.04 16.39 1.70
N GLY A 252 6.50 15.18 1.36
CA GLY A 252 7.63 14.94 0.48
C GLY A 252 7.31 15.03 -1.02
N PHE A 253 6.06 14.82 -1.43
CA PHE A 253 5.63 14.74 -2.84
C PHE A 253 5.61 16.13 -3.51
N GLY A 254 6.72 16.59 -4.06
CA GLY A 254 6.81 17.95 -4.65
C GLY A 254 7.98 18.77 -4.12
N ARG A 255 8.79 18.17 -3.23
CA ARG A 255 10.10 18.73 -2.90
C ARG A 255 11.12 18.20 -3.90
N PRO A 256 11.89 19.06 -4.57
CA PRO A 256 12.95 18.61 -5.46
C PRO A 256 13.94 17.74 -4.66
N GLN A 257 14.17 16.52 -5.14
CA GLN A 257 15.27 15.73 -4.62
C GLN A 257 16.53 16.41 -5.12
N ARG A 258 17.25 17.13 -4.24
CA ARG A 258 18.58 17.62 -4.62
C ARG A 258 19.38 16.38 -5.06
N PRO A 259 19.84 16.32 -6.32
CA PRO A 259 20.79 15.30 -6.70
C PRO A 259 21.96 15.46 -5.74
N ARG A 260 22.39 14.37 -5.11
CA ARG A 260 23.70 14.37 -4.49
C ARG A 260 24.68 14.54 -5.65
N THR A 261 25.16 15.76 -5.84
CA THR A 261 26.37 16.01 -6.60
C THR A 261 27.44 15.14 -5.96
N THR A 262 27.74 14.00 -6.58
CA THR A 262 29.06 13.40 -6.49
C THR A 262 30.01 14.54 -6.87
N GLY A 263 30.81 15.01 -5.91
CA GLY A 263 31.84 16.01 -6.20
C GLY A 263 32.68 15.54 -7.40
N PRO A 264 33.26 16.46 -8.18
CA PRO A 264 34.02 16.10 -9.36
C PRO A 264 35.04 15.04 -8.99
N ALA A 265 34.99 13.91 -9.70
CA ALA A 265 36.00 12.87 -9.59
C ALA A 265 37.35 13.55 -9.82
N ARG A 266 38.17 13.61 -8.77
CA ARG A 266 39.53 14.13 -8.85
C ARG A 266 40.25 13.27 -9.90
N PRO A 267 40.76 13.85 -11.00
CA PRO A 267 41.49 13.07 -11.99
C PRO A 267 42.65 12.36 -11.30
N ALA A 268 42.74 11.05 -11.52
CA ALA A 268 43.84 10.25 -11.02
C ALA A 268 45.16 10.84 -11.59
N PRO A 269 46.22 10.97 -10.77
CA PRO A 269 47.50 11.45 -11.27
C PRO A 269 48.00 10.48 -12.35
N HIS A 270 48.28 11.03 -13.53
CA HIS A 270 48.93 10.33 -14.63
C HIS A 270 50.29 9.83 -14.11
N ARG A 271 50.45 8.51 -14.00
CA ARG A 271 51.76 7.87 -13.82
C ARG A 271 52.48 7.95 -15.16
N THR A 272 53.44 8.85 -15.28
CA THR A 272 54.43 8.83 -16.36
C THR A 272 55.45 7.75 -16.01
N ASP A 273 55.30 6.58 -16.63
CA ASP A 273 56.33 5.55 -16.60
C ASP A 273 57.53 6.03 -17.43
N PHE A 274 58.62 6.28 -16.70
CA PHE A 274 59.93 6.66 -17.22
C PHE A 274 60.57 5.39 -17.80
N PHE A 275 60.71 5.31 -19.13
CA PHE A 275 61.52 4.27 -19.76
C PHE A 275 63.00 4.67 -19.71
N PRO A 276 63.91 3.83 -19.19
CA PRO A 276 65.34 4.04 -19.37
C PRO A 276 65.77 3.47 -20.73
N THR A 277 66.36 4.34 -21.56
CA THR A 277 67.09 3.93 -22.76
C THR A 277 68.38 3.20 -22.37
N ARG A 278 68.68 2.11 -23.08
CA ARG A 278 70.01 1.50 -23.20
C ARG A 278 70.62 1.94 -24.52
#